data_AF-A0A177QHR7-F1
#
_entry.id   AF-A0A177QHR7-F1
#
_cell.length_a   1.000
_cell.length_b   1.000
_cell.length_c   1.000
_cell.angle_alpha   90.00
_cell.angle_beta   90.00
_cell.angle_gamma   90.00
#
_symmetry.space_group_name_H-M   'P 1'
#
loop_
_entity.id
_entity.type
_entity.pdbx_description
1 polymer ?
#
loop_
_entity_poly.entity_id
_entity_poly.type
_entity_poly.pdbx_seq_one_letter_code
_entity_poly.pdbx_strand_id
1 'polypeptide(L)' 'MAQVLVRQLNDKVVNRLKKRAKEHGRSLQSEVKTILEEAVPDYERAWKRIDSLRLRLKRSGRKFGNSADLIREDRDL' A
#
# COMPACT_ATOMS: atom_id res chain seq x y z
N MET A 1 -3.77 -5.00 -20.73
CA MET A 1 -3.63 -6.29 -20.01
C MET A 1 -2.19 -6.72 -20.14
N ALA A 2 -1.50 -6.95 -19.03
CA ALA A 2 -0.17 -7.55 -19.02
C ALA A 2 -0.27 -8.92 -18.37
N GLN A 3 0.43 -9.91 -18.90
CA GLN A 3 0.47 -11.27 -18.36
C GLN A 3 1.93 -11.66 -18.10
N VAL A 4 2.16 -12.29 -16.96
CA VAL A 4 3.48 -12.81 -16.57
C VAL A 4 3.35 -14.31 -16.33
N LEU A 5 4.17 -15.10 -17.04
CA LEU A 5 4.29 -16.54 -16.83
C LEU A 5 5.59 -16.82 -16.07
N VAL A 6 5.47 -17.29 -14.83
CA VAL A 6 6.63 -17.74 -14.04
C VAL A 6 6.77 -19.25 -14.21
N ARG A 7 7.81 -19.69 -14.92
CA ARG A 7 8.10 -21.10 -15.16
C ARG A 7 8.86 -21.71 -13.98
N GLN A 8 8.68 -23.02 -13.77
CA GLN A 8 9.41 -23.81 -12.78
C GLN A 8 9.36 -23.24 -11.34
N LEU A 9 8.22 -22.66 -10.97
CA LEU A 9 8.01 -22.17 -9.60
C LEU A 9 7.92 -23.37 -8.64
N ASN A 10 8.69 -23.33 -7.55
CA ASN A 10 8.69 -24.39 -6.56
C ASN A 10 7.29 -24.62 -5.96
N ASP A 11 6.81 -25.86 -5.96
CA ASP A 11 5.47 -26.24 -5.47
C ASP A 11 5.24 -25.83 -4.01
N LYS A 12 6.28 -25.83 -3.18
CA LYS A 12 6.19 -25.35 -1.79
C LYS A 12 5.83 -23.87 -1.73
N VAL A 13 6.33 -23.07 -2.67
CA VAL A 13 5.99 -21.64 -2.79
C VAL A 13 4.54 -21.49 -3.22
N VAL A 14 4.09 -22.24 -4.22
CA VAL A 14 2.69 -22.23 -4.68
C VAL A 14 1.73 -22.56 -3.55
N ASN A 15 2.04 -23.57 -2.73
CA ASN A 15 1.21 -23.97 -1.59
C ASN A 15 1.12 -22.89 -0.51
N ARG A 16 2.24 -22.22 -0.20
CA ARG A 16 2.24 -21.08 0.73
C ARG A 16 1.41 -19.91 0.20
N LEU A 17 1.52 -19.59 -1.09
CA LEU A 17 0.72 -18.53 -1.71
C LEU A 17 -0.77 -18.85 -1.69
N LYS A 18 -1.16 -20.12 -1.95
CA LYS A 18 -2.56 -20.56 -1.83
C LYS A 18 -3.09 -20.41 -0.42
N LYS A 19 -2.30 -20.78 0.59
CA LYS A 19 -2.68 -20.61 2.00
C LYS A 19 -2.89 -19.13 2.35
N ARG A 20 -1.92 -18.29 2.01
CA ARG A 20 -1.98 -16.83 2.23
C ARG A 20 -3.18 -16.18 1.55
N ALA A 21 -3.47 -16.57 0.30
CA ALA A 21 -4.63 -16.07 -0.43
C ALA A 21 -5.96 -16.40 0.29
N LYS A 22 -6.08 -17.63 0.83
CA LYS A 22 -7.24 -18.03 1.65
C LYS A 22 -7.35 -17.22 2.94
N GLU A 23 -6.24 -17.01 3.65
CA GLU A 23 -6.20 -16.21 4.88
C GLU A 23 -6.64 -14.76 4.63
N HIS A 24 -6.29 -14.19 3.47
CA HIS A 24 -6.69 -12.85 3.06
C HIS A 24 -8.05 -12.79 2.36
N GLY A 25 -8.77 -13.91 2.21
CA GLY A 25 -10.07 -13.95 1.54
C GLY A 25 -10.05 -13.54 0.07
N ARG A 26 -8.92 -13.73 -0.64
CA ARG A 26 -8.75 -13.35 -2.05
C ARG A 26 -8.27 -14.50 -2.93
N SER A 27 -8.45 -14.37 -4.24
CA SER A 27 -7.96 -15.38 -5.19
C SER A 27 -6.43 -15.43 -5.22
N LEU A 28 -5.86 -16.59 -5.60
CA LEU A 28 -4.41 -16.74 -5.75
C LEU A 28 -3.81 -15.70 -6.72
N GLN A 29 -4.50 -15.44 -7.83
CA GLN A 29 -4.10 -14.40 -8.78
C GLN A 29 -4.07 -13.02 -8.12
N SER A 30 -5.09 -12.67 -7.34
CA SER A 30 -5.17 -11.37 -6.66
C SER A 30 -4.08 -11.20 -5.61
N GLU A 31 -3.78 -12.27 -4.85
CA GLU A 31 -2.65 -12.32 -3.91
C GLU A 31 -1.32 -12.07 -4.63
N VAL A 32 -1.04 -12.84 -5.70
CA VAL A 32 0.22 -12.71 -6.45
C VAL A 32 0.33 -11.34 -7.11
N LYS A 33 -0.76 -10.82 -7.68
CA LYS A 33 -0.81 -9.47 -8.23
C LYS A 33 -0.44 -8.43 -7.17
N THR A 34 -1.06 -8.52 -6.00
CA THR A 34 -0.80 -7.57 -4.91
C THR A 34 0.66 -7.64 -4.46
N ILE A 35 1.21 -8.85 -4.27
CA ILE A 35 2.62 -9.03 -3.91
C ILE A 35 3.54 -8.39 -4.95
N LEU A 36 3.28 -8.56 -6.25
CA LEU A 36 4.09 -7.97 -7.31
C LEU A 36 3.99 -6.44 -7.34
N GLU A 37 2.80 -5.89 -7.15
CA GLU A 37 2.58 -4.43 -7.09
C GLU A 37 3.21 -3.81 -5.84
N GLU A 38 3.19 -4.51 -4.71
CA GLU A 38 3.84 -4.08 -3.46
C GLU A 38 5.37 -4.23 -3.53
N ALA A 39 5.87 -5.24 -4.22
CA ALA A 39 7.31 -5.48 -4.39
C ALA A 39 7.98 -4.49 -5.34
N VAL A 40 7.21 -3.87 -6.25
CA VAL A 40 7.69 -2.84 -7.18
C VAL A 40 6.91 -1.55 -6.97
N PRO A 41 7.08 -0.89 -5.80
CA PRO A 41 6.35 0.32 -5.50
C PRO A 41 6.75 1.45 -6.46
N ASP A 42 5.76 2.03 -7.11
CA ASP A 42 5.93 3.23 -7.92
C ASP A 42 5.99 4.47 -7.00
N TYR A 43 7.19 4.75 -6.50
CA TYR A 43 7.44 5.87 -5.61
C TYR A 43 7.12 7.21 -6.28
N GLU A 44 7.39 7.38 -7.57
CA GLU A 44 7.05 8.61 -8.28
C GLU A 44 5.54 8.86 -8.26
N ARG A 45 4.74 7.83 -8.53
CA ARG A 45 3.28 7.94 -8.52
C ARG A 45 2.74 8.10 -7.10
N ALA A 46 3.39 7.52 -6.10
CA ALA A 46 3.08 7.78 -4.69
C ALA A 46 3.33 9.26 -4.32
N TRP A 47 4.51 9.81 -4.67
CA TRP A 47 4.86 11.21 -4.44
C TRP A 47 3.94 12.17 -5.19
N LYS A 48 3.64 11.91 -6.47
CA LYS A 48 2.67 12.70 -7.25
C LYS A 48 1.28 12.75 -6.59
N ARG A 49 0.82 11.64 -5.99
CA ARG A 49 -0.44 11.61 -5.24
C ARG A 49 -0.36 12.47 -3.98
N ILE A 50 0.71 12.36 -3.20
CA ILE A 50 0.94 13.18 -2.00
C ILE A 50 0.98 14.67 -2.35
N ASP A 51 1.71 15.05 -3.40
CA ASP A 51 1.82 16.45 -3.83
C ASP A 51 0.47 16.99 -4.28
N SER A 52 -0.31 16.21 -5.04
CA SER A 52 -1.65 16.61 -5.46
C SER A 52 -2.60 16.85 -4.27
N LEU A 53 -2.50 16.01 -3.23
CA LEU A 53 -3.26 16.15 -2.00
C LEU A 53 -2.82 17.39 -1.23
N ARG A 54 -1.50 17.60 -1.10
CA ARG A 54 -0.90 18.78 -0.45
C ARG A 54 -1.33 20.07 -1.14
N LEU A 55 -1.36 20.10 -2.47
CA LEU A 55 -1.86 21.23 -3.27
C LEU A 55 -3.35 21.48 -3.02
N ARG A 56 -4.19 20.44 -3.00
CA ARG A 56 -5.62 20.57 -2.65
C ARG A 56 -5.83 21.13 -1.24
N LEU A 57 -5.06 20.63 -0.27
CA LEU A 57 -5.13 21.08 1.12
C LEU A 57 -4.65 22.53 1.28
N LYS A 58 -3.61 22.94 0.56
CA LYS A 58 -3.20 24.36 0.53
C LYS A 58 -4.30 25.24 -0.08
N ARG A 59 -4.91 24.80 -1.19
CA ARG A 59 -5.98 25.54 -1.87
C ARG A 59 -7.27 25.65 -1.06
N SER A 60 -7.56 24.70 -0.17
CA SER A 60 -8.75 24.77 0.68
C SER A 60 -8.66 25.81 1.79
N GLY A 61 -7.49 26.43 2.00
CA GLY A 61 -7.27 27.45 3.03
C GLY A 61 -7.35 26.91 4.47
N ARG A 62 -7.47 25.59 4.65
CA ARG A 62 -7.62 24.97 5.95
C ARG A 62 -6.29 25.06 6.71
N LYS A 63 -6.29 25.78 7.83
CA LYS A 63 -5.15 25.78 8.76
C LYS A 63 -5.24 24.53 9.62
N PHE A 64 -4.19 23.71 9.58
CA PHE A 64 -4.04 22.58 10.49
C PHE A 64 -3.26 23.05 11.71
N GLY A 65 -3.73 22.69 12.91
CA GLY A 65 -2.96 22.87 14.14
C GLY A 65 -1.71 21.99 14.14
N ASN A 66 -0.76 22.30 14.99
CA ASN A 66 0.43 21.48 15.16
C ASN A 66 0.07 20.18 15.88
N SER A 67 0.15 19.06 15.18
CA SER A 67 -0.15 17.75 15.74
C SER A 67 0.76 17.37 16.91
N ALA A 68 1.98 17.93 16.99
CA ALA A 68 2.88 17.67 18.10
C ALA A 68 2.38 18.24 19.44
N ASP A 69 1.53 19.26 19.42
CA ASP A 69 0.92 19.80 20.63
C ASP A 69 -0.20 18.88 21.14
N LEU A 70 -1.05 18.38 20.24
CA LEU A 70 -2.12 17.41 20.56
C LEU A 70 -1.58 16.07 21.09
N ILE A 71 -0.47 15.58 20.52
CA ILE A 71 0.19 14.35 21.00
C ILE A 71 0.82 14.56 22.38
N ARG A 72 1.32 15.78 22.67
CA ARG A 72 1.84 16.12 23.99
C ARG A 72 0.73 16.14 25.03
N GLU A 73 -0.41 16.75 24.71
CA GLU A 73 -1.61 16.74 25.55
C GLU A 73 -2.06 15.31 25.86
N ASP A 74 -2.10 14.41 24.87
CA ASP A 74 -2.55 13.02 25.06
C ASP A 74 -1.57 12.16 25.90
N ARG A 75 -0.27 12.47 25.85
CA ARG A 75 0.78 11.74 26.57
C ARG A 75 0.95 12.20 28.01
N ASP A 76 0.73 13.49 28.28
CA ASP A 76 0.97 14.11 29.57
C ASP A 76 -0.33 14.16 30.44
N LEU A 77 -1.38 13.44 30.02
CA LEU A 77 -2.62 13.11 30.77
C LEU A 77 -2.46 11.84 31.62
#